data_AF-A0A0C9R7A7-F1
#
_entry.id   AF-A0A0C9R7A7-F1
#
_cell.length_a   1.000
_cell.length_b   1.000
_cell.length_c   1.000
_cell.angle_alpha   90.00
_cell.angle_beta   90.00
_cell.angle_gamma   90.00
#
_symmetry.space_group_name_H-M   'P 1'
#
loop_
_entity.id
_entity.type
_entity.pdbx_description
1 polymer ?
#
loop_
_entity_poly.entity_id
_entity_poly.type
_entity_poly.pdbx_seq_one_letter_code
_entity_poly.pdbx_strand_id
1 'polypeptide(L)'
;MQLMQLAHGFLLVFLANFVAAEFTAEDCKTLGFNKAIVLCSTCEQFSEFKLNEIRDHCKECCIKDDDTSTKRYPKAVLEVCTCKFGAYPQIQAFIKSDRPKKYKNLQIKYIRGLDPVIKLYDADGKVEDILDIHKWNTDSVDEFLQTHLA
;
A
#
# COMPACT_ATOMS: atom_id res chain seq x y z
N MET A 1 44.06 -33.88 35.31
CA MET A 1 42.98 -34.53 34.52
C MET A 1 41.60 -33.84 34.64
N GLN A 2 41.41 -32.82 35.50
CA GLN A 2 40.14 -32.05 35.59
C GLN A 2 40.07 -30.78 34.71
N LEU A 3 41.19 -30.24 34.24
CA LEU A 3 41.22 -29.05 33.37
C LEU A 3 40.73 -29.31 31.93
N MET A 4 40.75 -30.57 31.49
CA MET A 4 40.42 -30.93 30.10
C MET A 4 38.92 -31.12 29.89
N GLN A 5 38.12 -31.39 30.92
CA GLN A 5 36.66 -31.55 30.78
C GLN A 5 35.89 -30.22 30.74
N LEU A 6 36.42 -29.18 31.40
CA LEU A 6 35.85 -27.82 31.36
C LEU A 6 35.96 -27.20 29.97
N ALA A 7 37.03 -27.52 29.22
CA ALA A 7 37.22 -27.04 27.86
C ALA A 7 36.20 -27.62 26.86
N HIS A 8 35.78 -28.88 27.04
CA HIS A 8 34.81 -29.53 26.16
C HIS A 8 33.37 -29.05 26.42
N GLY A 9 33.04 -28.73 27.67
CA GLY A 9 31.76 -28.11 28.03
C GLY A 9 31.64 -26.66 27.51
N PHE A 10 32.73 -25.90 27.56
CA PHE A 10 32.77 -24.53 27.07
C PHE A 10 32.73 -24.44 25.52
N LEU A 11 33.31 -25.42 24.82
CA LEU A 11 33.33 -25.50 23.36
C LEU A 11 31.94 -25.79 22.76
N LEU A 12 31.11 -26.60 23.44
CA LEU A 12 29.74 -26.92 22.99
C LEU A 12 28.77 -25.75 23.16
N VAL A 13 28.94 -24.92 24.20
CA VAL A 13 28.08 -23.75 24.44
C VAL A 13 28.36 -22.61 23.45
N PHE A 14 29.61 -22.46 22.99
CA PHE A 14 30.00 -21.45 22.00
C PHE A 14 29.56 -21.77 20.56
N LEU A 15 29.14 -23.00 20.25
CA LEU A 15 28.64 -23.40 18.92
C LEU A 15 27.13 -23.22 18.75
N ALA A 16 26.38 -22.93 19.83
CA ALA A 16 24.98 -22.50 19.73
C ALA A 16 24.91 -21.01 19.31
N ASN A 17 25.55 -20.70 18.18
CA ASN A 17 25.38 -19.42 17.52
C ASN A 17 23.96 -19.36 16.99
N PHE A 18 23.27 -18.27 17.32
CA PHE A 18 21.91 -17.96 16.93
C PHE A 18 21.71 -18.17 15.42
N VAL A 19 21.01 -19.24 15.04
CA VAL A 19 20.46 -19.39 13.69
C VAL A 19 19.21 -18.52 13.64
N ALA A 20 19.32 -17.36 13.01
CA ALA A 20 18.14 -16.61 12.59
C ALA A 20 17.58 -17.34 11.35
N ALA A 21 16.54 -18.15 11.56
CA ALA A 21 15.80 -18.76 10.47
C ALA A 21 14.80 -17.73 9.92
N GLU A 22 15.01 -17.28 8.69
CA GLU A 22 14.04 -16.44 7.99
C GLU A 22 13.00 -17.31 7.28
N PHE A 23 11.74 -16.87 7.29
CA PHE A 23 10.66 -17.57 6.58
C PHE A 23 10.91 -17.61 5.07
N THR A 24 10.74 -18.77 4.44
CA THR A 24 10.79 -18.88 2.98
C THR A 24 9.47 -18.41 2.33
N ALA A 25 9.43 -18.29 1.00
CA ALA A 25 8.21 -17.93 0.30
C ALA A 25 7.11 -19.00 0.48
N GLU A 26 7.49 -20.28 0.51
CA GLU A 26 6.60 -21.41 0.79
C GLU A 26 6.04 -21.39 2.22
N ASP A 27 6.86 -21.04 3.21
CA ASP A 27 6.40 -20.93 4.60
C ASP A 27 5.38 -19.78 4.74
N CYS A 28 5.68 -18.63 4.14
CA CYS A 28 4.76 -17.49 4.09
C CYS A 28 3.44 -17.84 3.39
N LYS A 29 3.51 -18.60 2.29
CA LYS A 29 2.32 -19.08 1.59
C LYS A 29 1.46 -19.99 2.45
N THR A 30 2.08 -20.82 3.29
CA THR A 30 1.38 -21.70 4.24
C THR A 30 0.66 -20.90 5.34
N LEU A 31 1.23 -19.75 5.71
CA LEU A 31 0.61 -18.77 6.61
C LEU A 31 -0.43 -17.87 5.92
N GLY A 32 -0.62 -18.01 4.60
CA GLY A 32 -1.58 -17.24 3.81
C GLY A 32 -1.05 -15.94 3.22
N PHE A 33 0.25 -15.68 3.31
CA PHE A 33 0.91 -14.48 2.79
C PHE A 33 1.63 -14.74 1.48
N ASN A 34 1.60 -13.76 0.56
CA ASN A 34 2.45 -13.76 -0.61
C ASN A 34 3.67 -12.86 -0.36
N LYS A 35 4.81 -13.48 -0.08
CA LYS A 35 6.08 -12.79 0.24
C LYS A 35 6.54 -11.81 -0.85
N ALA A 36 6.09 -11.98 -2.09
CA ALA A 36 6.46 -11.11 -3.21
C ALA A 36 5.58 -9.85 -3.35
N ILE A 37 4.48 -9.73 -2.60
CA ILE A 37 3.47 -8.68 -2.80
C ILE A 37 3.12 -7.94 -1.50
N VAL A 38 3.16 -8.62 -0.35
CA VAL A 38 2.72 -8.02 0.92
C VAL A 38 3.73 -7.00 1.43
N LEU A 39 3.25 -5.78 1.69
CA LEU A 39 4.04 -4.67 2.22
C LEU A 39 3.95 -4.61 3.75
N CYS A 40 5.03 -4.21 4.43
CA CYS A 40 5.05 -4.20 5.89
C CYS A 40 4.03 -3.23 6.51
N SER A 41 3.68 -2.16 5.81
CA SER A 41 2.59 -1.24 6.16
C SER A 41 1.23 -1.95 6.29
N THR A 42 0.98 -2.98 5.47
CA THR A 42 -0.24 -3.81 5.57
C THR A 42 -0.25 -4.60 6.88
N CYS A 43 0.92 -5.02 7.37
CA CYS A 43 1.01 -5.77 8.61
C CYS A 43 0.59 -4.93 9.82
N GLU A 44 0.88 -3.61 9.84
CA GLU A 44 0.52 -2.74 10.96
C GLU A 44 -1.00 -2.55 11.11
N GLN A 45 -1.77 -2.67 10.03
CA GLN A 45 -3.24 -2.56 10.06
C GLN A 45 -3.89 -3.67 10.91
N PHE A 46 -3.27 -4.85 11.03
CA PHE A 46 -3.79 -5.95 11.85
C PHE A 46 -3.83 -5.63 13.35
N SER A 47 -2.97 -4.70 13.82
CA SER A 47 -2.99 -4.26 15.22
C SER A 47 -4.26 -3.47 15.58
N GLU A 48 -4.88 -2.79 14.62
CA GLU A 48 -6.15 -2.08 14.83
C GLU A 48 -7.29 -3.04 15.20
N PHE A 49 -7.25 -4.25 14.65
CA PHE A 49 -8.25 -5.29 14.87
C PHE A 49 -7.87 -6.30 15.96
N LYS A 50 -6.80 -6.03 16.73
CA LYS A 50 -6.24 -6.92 17.76
C LYS A 50 -5.78 -8.29 17.23
N LEU A 51 -5.43 -8.38 15.95
CA LEU A 51 -4.94 -9.60 15.29
C LEU A 51 -3.42 -9.67 15.35
N ASN A 52 -2.85 -9.57 16.56
CA ASN A 52 -1.40 -9.46 16.76
C ASN A 52 -0.64 -10.71 16.32
N GLU A 53 -1.24 -11.89 16.44
CA GLU A 53 -0.63 -13.15 15.99
C GLU A 53 -0.44 -13.17 14.45
N ILE A 54 -1.42 -12.66 13.71
CA ILE A 54 -1.36 -12.55 12.24
C ILE A 54 -0.37 -11.47 11.83
N ARG A 55 -0.33 -10.34 12.57
CA ARG A 55 0.66 -9.28 12.36
C ARG A 55 2.07 -9.82 12.46
N ASP A 56 2.37 -10.59 13.50
CA ASP A 56 3.74 -11.06 13.75
C ASP A 56 4.21 -11.98 12.61
N HIS A 57 3.36 -12.91 12.16
CA HIS A 57 3.61 -13.72 10.97
C HIS A 57 3.70 -12.90 9.67
N CYS A 58 2.89 -11.85 9.54
CA CYS A 58 2.94 -10.95 8.39
C CYS A 58 4.29 -10.22 8.31
N LYS A 59 4.82 -9.76 9.45
CA LYS A 59 6.10 -9.01 9.52
C LYS A 59 7.30 -9.85 9.08
N GLU A 60 7.26 -11.16 9.32
CA GLU A 60 8.28 -12.11 8.85
C GLU A 60 8.19 -12.35 7.33
N CYS A 61 7.06 -12.02 6.72
CA CYS A 61 6.74 -12.30 5.32
C CYS A 61 6.65 -11.05 4.44
N CYS A 62 6.77 -9.86 4.99
CA CYS A 62 6.56 -8.62 4.25
C CYS A 62 7.82 -8.08 3.59
N ILE A 63 7.58 -7.36 2.50
CA ILE A 63 8.57 -6.51 1.87
C ILE A 63 8.54 -5.18 2.63
N LYS A 64 9.71 -4.74 3.11
CA LYS A 64 9.86 -3.42 3.70
C LYS A 64 9.36 -2.40 2.70
N ASP A 65 8.43 -1.56 3.15
CA ASP A 65 8.03 -0.39 2.37
C ASP A 65 9.30 0.40 2.05
N ASP A 66 9.56 0.66 0.77
CA ASP A 66 10.63 1.58 0.42
C ASP A 66 10.22 2.95 1.00
N ASP A 67 11.09 3.55 1.81
CA ASP A 67 10.91 4.84 2.49
C ASP A 67 10.77 6.03 1.51
N THR A 68 10.52 5.74 0.24
CA THR A 68 9.86 6.68 -0.65
C THR A 68 8.48 6.98 -0.09
N SER A 69 8.41 7.98 0.79
CA SER A 69 7.20 8.74 1.09
C SER A 69 6.29 8.69 -0.12
N THR A 70 5.12 8.03 -0.02
CA THR A 70 4.22 7.79 -1.16
C THR A 70 4.20 9.03 -2.03
N LYS A 71 4.74 8.92 -3.25
CA LYS A 71 5.01 10.09 -4.08
C LYS A 71 3.75 10.93 -4.15
N ARG A 72 3.82 12.15 -3.61
CA ARG A 72 2.69 13.07 -3.58
C ARG A 72 2.73 13.99 -4.77
N TYR A 73 1.61 14.06 -5.46
CA TYR A 73 1.43 14.88 -6.64
C TYR A 73 0.90 16.26 -6.23
N PRO A 74 1.53 17.35 -6.69
CA PRO A 74 1.06 18.70 -6.43
C PRO A 74 -0.29 19.02 -7.09
N LYS A 75 -0.71 18.24 -8.10
CA LYS A 75 -2.00 18.45 -8.78
C LYS A 75 -2.55 17.15 -9.37
N ALA A 76 -3.88 17.01 -9.31
CA ALA A 76 -4.62 16.02 -10.07
C ALA A 76 -5.77 16.63 -10.87
N VAL A 77 -6.10 16.02 -12.00
CA VAL A 77 -7.29 16.33 -12.80
C VAL A 77 -8.11 15.06 -12.99
N LEU A 78 -9.32 15.05 -12.43
CA LEU A 78 -10.33 14.02 -12.67
C LEU A 78 -11.12 14.38 -13.94
N GLU A 79 -10.88 13.66 -15.03
CA GLU A 79 -11.57 13.83 -16.30
C GLU A 79 -12.74 12.86 -16.40
N VAL A 80 -13.95 13.36 -16.68
CA VAL A 80 -15.19 12.55 -16.72
C VAL A 80 -16.15 13.00 -17.82
N CYS A 81 -17.06 12.13 -18.26
CA CYS A 81 -18.23 12.53 -19.04
C CYS A 81 -19.52 12.46 -18.23
N THR A 82 -20.30 13.54 -18.21
CA THR A 82 -21.68 13.53 -17.67
C THR A 82 -22.57 12.52 -18.42
N CYS A 83 -22.32 12.32 -19.71
CA CYS A 83 -23.00 11.34 -20.56
C CYS A 83 -22.82 9.89 -20.10
N LYS A 84 -21.76 9.59 -19.35
CA LYS A 84 -21.45 8.24 -18.86
C LYS A 84 -21.73 8.05 -17.37
N PHE A 85 -22.31 9.03 -16.68
CA PHE A 85 -22.62 8.90 -15.25
C PHE A 85 -23.62 7.79 -14.92
N GLY A 86 -24.49 7.42 -15.85
CA GLY A 86 -25.35 6.25 -15.70
C GLY A 86 -24.56 4.93 -15.62
N ALA A 87 -23.44 4.84 -16.32
CA ALA A 87 -22.54 3.68 -16.28
C ALA A 87 -21.61 3.71 -15.04
N TYR A 88 -21.29 4.91 -14.54
CA TYR A 88 -20.37 5.12 -13.41
C TYR A 88 -21.04 5.88 -12.26
N PRO A 89 -22.09 5.33 -11.63
CA PRO A 89 -22.85 6.04 -10.60
C PRO A 89 -22.01 6.38 -9.36
N GLN A 90 -21.01 5.54 -9.04
CA GLN A 90 -20.08 5.79 -7.93
C GLN A 90 -19.21 7.03 -8.17
N ILE A 91 -18.67 7.19 -9.39
CA ILE A 91 -17.89 8.38 -9.75
C ILE A 91 -18.77 9.63 -9.71
N GLN A 92 -20.01 9.55 -10.21
CA GLN A 92 -20.97 10.65 -10.08
C GLN A 92 -21.22 11.01 -8.61
N ALA A 93 -21.39 10.01 -7.74
CA ALA A 93 -21.62 10.23 -6.32
C ALA A 93 -20.43 10.92 -5.64
N PHE A 94 -19.19 10.54 -5.97
CA PHE A 94 -18.00 11.23 -5.50
C PHE A 94 -18.02 12.71 -5.89
N ILE A 95 -18.22 13.01 -7.19
CA ILE A 95 -18.22 14.38 -7.72
C ILE A 95 -19.31 15.26 -7.10
N LYS A 96 -20.51 14.71 -6.87
CA LYS A 96 -21.66 15.44 -6.31
C LYS A 96 -21.62 15.59 -4.79
N SER A 97 -20.75 14.84 -4.10
CA SER A 97 -20.59 14.90 -2.65
C SER A 97 -19.70 16.08 -2.21
N ASP A 98 -19.47 16.22 -0.90
CA ASP A 98 -18.51 17.17 -0.35
C ASP A 98 -17.05 16.67 -0.39
N ARG A 99 -16.81 15.40 -0.71
CA ARG A 99 -15.46 14.80 -0.72
C ARG A 99 -14.46 15.54 -1.63
N PRO A 100 -14.79 15.93 -2.87
CA PRO A 100 -13.85 16.65 -3.73
C PRO A 100 -13.37 17.98 -3.12
N LYS A 101 -14.19 18.63 -2.29
CA LYS A 101 -13.86 19.92 -1.67
C LYS A 101 -12.73 19.81 -0.64
N LYS A 102 -12.41 18.60 -0.15
CA LYS A 102 -11.27 18.34 0.72
C LYS A 102 -9.93 18.59 0.01
N TYR A 103 -9.90 18.44 -1.31
CA TYR A 103 -8.68 18.44 -2.11
C TYR A 103 -8.54 19.74 -2.91
N LYS A 104 -7.74 20.69 -2.40
CA LYS A 104 -7.49 21.96 -3.10
C LYS A 104 -6.76 21.78 -4.44
N ASN A 105 -5.97 20.73 -4.53
CA ASN A 105 -5.14 20.38 -5.68
C ASN A 105 -5.83 19.44 -6.68
N LEU A 106 -7.13 19.16 -6.47
CA LEU A 106 -7.95 18.38 -7.39
C LEU A 106 -8.79 19.31 -8.27
N GLN A 107 -8.72 19.08 -9.59
CA GLN A 107 -9.58 19.73 -10.57
C GLN A 107 -10.49 18.71 -11.24
N ILE A 108 -11.77 19.02 -11.41
CA ILE A 108 -12.71 18.17 -12.17
C ILE A 108 -12.91 18.77 -13.55
N LYS A 109 -12.71 17.97 -14.60
CA LYS A 109 -12.83 18.40 -16.00
C LYS A 109 -13.82 17.50 -16.73
N TYR A 110 -14.78 18.12 -17.42
CA TYR A 110 -15.80 17.39 -18.16
C TYR A 110 -15.38 17.24 -19.63
N ILE A 111 -15.14 16.00 -20.06
CA ILE A 111 -14.72 15.64 -21.42
C ILE A 111 -15.73 14.65 -21.99
N ARG A 112 -16.26 14.94 -23.18
CA ARG A 112 -17.28 14.09 -23.80
C ARG A 112 -16.69 12.75 -24.23
N GLY A 113 -17.45 11.67 -24.00
CA GLY A 113 -17.12 10.32 -24.47
C GLY A 113 -16.04 9.58 -23.68
N LEU A 114 -15.31 10.28 -22.80
CA LEU A 114 -14.23 9.69 -22.02
C LEU A 114 -14.78 8.86 -20.85
N ASP A 115 -14.17 7.70 -20.62
CA ASP A 115 -14.30 6.97 -19.36
C ASP A 115 -13.56 7.74 -18.24
N PRO A 116 -13.97 7.60 -16.97
CA PRO A 116 -13.42 8.39 -15.89
C PRO A 116 -11.94 8.06 -15.65
N VAL A 117 -11.08 9.07 -15.69
CA VAL A 117 -9.64 8.93 -15.44
C VAL A 117 -9.12 10.02 -14.51
N ILE A 118 -8.10 9.70 -13.73
CA ILE A 118 -7.34 10.66 -12.92
C ILE A 118 -5.99 10.87 -13.59
N LYS A 119 -5.68 12.13 -13.94
CA LYS A 119 -4.35 12.54 -14.40
C LYS A 119 -3.59 13.19 -13.26
N LEU A 120 -2.39 12.69 -12.99
CA LEU A 120 -1.48 13.19 -11.97
C LEU A 120 -0.40 14.05 -12.63
N TYR A 121 -0.10 15.18 -12.01
CA TYR A 121 0.85 16.15 -12.54
C TYR A 121 2.01 16.34 -11.56
N ASP A 122 3.20 16.51 -12.11
CA ASP A 122 4.40 16.90 -11.36
C ASP A 122 4.42 18.41 -11.04
N ALA A 123 5.49 18.86 -10.39
CA ALA A 123 5.68 20.26 -10.00
C ALA A 123 5.83 21.21 -11.20
N ASP A 124 6.28 20.68 -12.35
CA ASP A 124 6.42 21.44 -13.61
C ASP A 124 5.10 21.50 -14.39
N GLY A 125 4.03 20.86 -13.88
CA GLY A 125 2.72 20.81 -14.52
C GLY A 125 2.66 19.87 -15.71
N LYS A 126 3.58 18.92 -15.81
CA LYS A 126 3.57 17.84 -16.80
C LYS A 126 2.80 16.65 -16.26
N VAL A 127 2.07 15.96 -17.14
CA VAL A 127 1.39 14.70 -16.79
C VAL A 127 2.44 13.64 -16.53
N GLU A 128 2.42 13.12 -15.32
CA GLU A 128 3.32 12.04 -14.91
C GLU A 128 2.64 10.68 -14.99
N ASP A 129 1.37 10.59 -14.58
CA ASP A 129 0.61 9.34 -14.56
C ASP A 129 -0.87 9.56 -14.93
N ILE A 130 -1.50 8.51 -15.47
CA ILE A 130 -2.91 8.48 -15.85
C ILE A 130 -3.52 7.17 -15.37
N LEU A 131 -4.50 7.28 -14.48
CA LEU A 131 -5.19 6.15 -13.89
C LEU A 131 -6.62 6.04 -14.44
N ASP A 132 -6.97 4.86 -14.93
CA ASP A 132 -8.34 4.51 -15.26
C ASP A 132 -9.09 4.04 -14.01
N ILE A 133 -10.16 4.74 -13.66
CA ILE A 133 -10.92 4.53 -12.42
C ILE A 133 -12.35 4.04 -12.66
N HIS A 134 -12.67 3.52 -13.86
CA HIS A 134 -14.03 3.08 -14.18
C HIS A 134 -14.58 1.97 -13.24
N LYS A 135 -13.70 1.22 -12.56
CA LYS A 135 -14.08 0.18 -11.58
C LYS A 135 -14.06 0.65 -10.13
N TRP A 136 -13.65 1.89 -9.87
CA TRP A 136 -13.47 2.37 -8.51
C TRP A 136 -14.80 2.82 -7.90
N ASN A 137 -14.91 2.66 -6.58
CA ASN A 137 -16.02 3.20 -5.81
C ASN A 137 -15.66 4.59 -5.24
N THR A 138 -16.61 5.22 -4.56
CA THR A 138 -16.42 6.56 -3.98
C THR A 138 -15.35 6.62 -2.90
N ASP A 139 -15.15 5.54 -2.16
CA ASP A 139 -14.20 5.45 -1.04
C ASP A 139 -12.77 5.26 -1.57
N SER A 140 -12.57 4.37 -2.54
CA SER A 140 -11.28 4.16 -3.20
C SER A 140 -10.74 5.44 -3.86
N VAL A 141 -11.63 6.23 -4.48
CA VAL A 141 -11.25 7.53 -5.05
C VAL A 141 -10.82 8.51 -3.94
N ASP A 142 -11.55 8.57 -2.83
CA ASP A 142 -11.24 9.47 -1.71
C ASP A 142 -9.90 9.10 -1.06
N GLU A 143 -9.71 7.81 -0.75
CA GLU A 143 -8.50 7.26 -0.13
C GLU A 143 -7.26 7.48 -1.01
N PHE A 144 -7.39 7.22 -2.31
CA PHE A 144 -6.30 7.44 -3.25
C PHE A 144 -5.88 8.92 -3.27
N LEU A 145 -6.84 9.84 -3.40
CA LEU A 145 -6.54 11.27 -3.42
C LEU A 145 -5.95 11.76 -2.09
N GLN A 146 -6.42 11.24 -0.96
CA GLN A 146 -5.88 11.56 0.36
C GLN A 146 -4.42 11.11 0.52
N THR A 147 -4.08 9.96 -0.04
CA THR A 147 -2.73 9.38 0.09
C THR A 147 -1.75 10.04 -0.87
N HIS A 148 -2.19 10.33 -2.09
CA HIS A 148 -1.33 10.73 -3.21
C HIS A 148 -1.32 12.21 -3.55
N LEU A 149 -2.19 13.06 -2.98
CA LEU A 149 -2.11 14.51 -3.19
C LEU A 149 -1.33 15.21 -2.07
N ALA A 150 -0.48 16.16 -2.48
CA ALA A 150 0.27 17.04 -1.57
C ALA A 150 -0.62 18.15 -0.95
#